data_AF-A0A9P0JX01-F1
#
_entry.id   AF-A0A9P0JX01-F1
#
_cell.length_a   1.000
_cell.length_b   1.000
_cell.length_c   1.000
_cell.angle_alpha   90.00
_cell.angle_beta   90.00
_cell.angle_gamma   90.00
#
_symmetry.space_group_name_H-M   'P 1'
#
loop_
_entity.id
_entity.type
_entity.pdbx_description
1 polymer ?
#
loop_
_entity_poly.entity_id
_entity_poly.type
_entity_poly.pdbx_seq_one_letter_code
_entity_poly.pdbx_strand_id
1 'polypeptide(L)'
;MAGGSIKKCDACKKNISKSVLRLHCGVCKRFFHLECEKVSEVDARLMAAEKRAWKCGSCRTPLASPLSTRSGVAGRRSILMSQLINDQSDVITELKSLIRQLQDEN
;
A
#
# COMPACT_ATOMS: atom_id res chain seq x y z
N MET A 1 25.20 -26.75 -1.27
CA MET A 1 25.43 -25.29 -1.26
C MET A 1 24.20 -24.59 -1.82
N ALA A 2 23.36 -23.97 -0.99
CA ALA A 2 22.14 -23.29 -1.45
C ALA A 2 22.38 -21.78 -1.53
N GLY A 3 22.78 -21.29 -2.70
CA GLY A 3 22.96 -19.87 -3.01
C GLY A 3 21.62 -19.12 -2.95
N GLY A 4 21.24 -18.68 -1.76
CA GLY A 4 20.05 -17.86 -1.57
C GLY A 4 20.27 -16.44 -2.05
N SER A 5 19.60 -16.02 -3.12
CA SER A 5 19.60 -14.61 -3.52
C SER A 5 19.03 -13.75 -2.40
N ILE A 6 19.88 -12.95 -1.75
CA ILE A 6 19.48 -12.01 -0.72
C ILE A 6 18.67 -10.89 -1.39
N LYS A 7 17.42 -10.72 -0.98
CA LYS A 7 16.57 -9.61 -1.46
C LYS A 7 16.85 -8.39 -0.60
N LYS A 8 16.89 -7.20 -1.20
CA LYS A 8 17.06 -5.92 -0.48
C LYS A 8 15.75 -5.17 -0.43
N CYS A 9 15.52 -4.50 0.70
CA CYS A 9 14.41 -3.57 0.86
C CYS A 9 14.72 -2.28 0.11
N ASP A 10 13.78 -1.82 -0.72
CA ASP A 10 14.00 -0.60 -1.49
C ASP A 10 13.85 0.67 -0.65
N ALA A 11 13.12 0.63 0.47
CA ALA A 11 12.98 1.77 1.37
C ALA A 11 14.24 2.01 2.21
N CYS A 12 14.72 1.00 2.95
CA CYS A 12 15.86 1.17 3.87
C CYS A 12 17.20 0.66 3.32
N LYS A 13 17.22 0.08 2.11
CA LYS A 13 18.39 -0.52 1.44
C LYS A 13 19.06 -1.68 2.19
N LYS A 14 18.51 -2.12 3.33
CA LYS A 14 18.97 -3.29 4.09
C LYS A 14 18.47 -4.60 3.49
N ASN A 15 19.12 -5.69 3.86
CA ASN A 15 18.75 -7.03 3.43
C ASN A 15 17.43 -7.47 4.08
N ILE A 16 16.61 -8.19 3.32
CA ILE A 16 15.38 -8.83 3.77
C ILE A 16 15.71 -10.29 4.06
N SER A 17 15.56 -10.68 5.33
CA SER A 17 15.73 -12.07 5.77
C SER A 17 14.68 -12.97 5.11
N LYS A 18 15.09 -14.17 4.71
CA LYS A 18 14.18 -15.16 4.09
C LYS A 18 13.07 -15.63 5.03
N SER A 19 13.30 -15.55 6.34
CA SER A 19 12.38 -15.96 7.40
C SER A 19 11.32 -14.91 7.74
N VAL A 20 11.46 -13.67 7.26
CA VAL A 20 10.57 -12.57 7.62
C VAL A 20 9.57 -12.36 6.48
N LEU A 21 8.32 -12.08 6.85
CA LEU A 21 7.29 -11.62 5.91
C LEU A 21 7.82 -10.40 5.14
N ARG A 22 7.52 -10.35 3.84
CA ARG A 22 7.99 -9.27 2.96
C ARG A 22 6.87 -8.84 2.04
N LEU A 23 6.88 -7.57 1.68
CA LEU A 23 5.94 -7.02 0.73
C LEU A 23 6.60 -6.96 -0.65
N HIS A 24 5.83 -7.32 -1.67
CA HIS A 24 6.23 -7.23 -3.07
C HIS A 24 5.28 -6.30 -3.81
N CYS A 25 5.81 -5.20 -4.33
CA CYS A 25 4.99 -4.24 -5.05
C CYS A 25 4.60 -4.83 -6.42
N GLY A 26 3.30 -4.98 -6.67
CA GLY A 26 2.77 -5.48 -7.94
C GLY A 26 3.09 -4.59 -9.15
N VAL A 27 3.43 -3.32 -8.92
CA VAL A 27 3.72 -2.32 -9.96
C VAL A 27 5.22 -2.25 -10.25
N CYS A 28 6.04 -1.78 -9.31
CA CYS A 28 7.48 -1.59 -9.53
C CYS A 28 8.33 -2.87 -9.31
N LYS A 29 7.70 -3.98 -8.89
CA LYS A 29 8.34 -5.29 -8.64
C LYS A 29 9.47 -5.28 -7.59
N ARG A 30 9.51 -4.24 -6.75
CA ARG A 30 10.49 -4.11 -5.66
C ARG A 30 9.99 -4.76 -4.37
N PHE A 31 10.94 -5.09 -3.48
CA PHE A 31 10.67 -5.73 -2.19
C PHE A 31 10.84 -4.72 -1.05
N PHE A 32 10.01 -4.88 -0.01
CA PHE A 32 9.99 -4.01 1.16
C PHE A 32 9.82 -4.83 2.44
N HIS A 33 10.42 -4.36 3.54
CA HIS A 33 10.04 -4.82 4.87
C HIS A 33 8.65 -4.30 5.22
N LEU A 34 7.91 -5.05 6.04
CA LEU A 34 6.61 -4.61 6.56
C LEU A 34 6.73 -3.32 7.36
N GLU A 35 7.73 -3.27 8.24
CA GLU A 35 8.01 -2.12 9.12
C GLU A 35 8.33 -0.84 8.32
N CYS A 36 9.07 -0.96 7.22
CA CYS A 36 9.42 0.19 6.38
C CYS A 36 8.20 0.82 5.71
N GLU A 37 7.16 0.03 5.42
CA GLU A 37 5.91 0.50 4.82
C GLU A 37 4.76 0.60 5.84
N LYS A 38 5.08 0.43 7.13
CA LYS A 38 4.12 0.49 8.25
C LYS A 38 2.90 -0.43 8.06
N VAL A 39 3.12 -1.61 7.46
CA VAL A 39 2.08 -2.62 7.26
C VAL A 39 2.16 -3.64 8.38
N SER A 40 1.02 -3.97 9.00
CA SER A 40 0.97 -4.99 10.04
C SER A 40 1.15 -6.40 9.45
N GLU A 41 1.64 -7.35 10.25
CA GLU A 41 1.72 -8.75 9.80
C GLU A 41 0.35 -9.34 9.48
N VAL A 42 -0.68 -8.93 10.20
CA VAL A 42 -2.07 -9.38 9.99
C VAL A 42 -2.54 -8.95 8.60
N ASP A 43 -2.35 -7.68 8.24
CA ASP A 43 -2.71 -7.17 6.92
C ASP A 43 -1.90 -7.86 5.81
N ALA A 44 -0.61 -8.09 6.04
CA ALA A 44 0.24 -8.79 5.08
C ALA A 44 -0.25 -10.23 4.82
N ARG A 45 -0.66 -10.95 5.87
CA ARG A 45 -1.23 -12.30 5.76
C ARG A 45 -2.58 -12.27 5.06
N LEU A 46 -3.44 -11.31 5.39
CA LEU A 46 -4.75 -11.15 4.74
C LEU A 46 -4.58 -10.89 3.24
N MET A 47 -3.67 -9.98 2.85
CA MET A 47 -3.37 -9.71 1.44
C MET A 47 -2.85 -10.95 0.69
N ALA A 48 -2.03 -11.77 1.35
CA ALA A 48 -1.53 -13.02 0.77
C ALA A 48 -2.67 -14.05 0.60
N ALA A 49 -3.56 -14.18 1.57
CA ALA A 49 -4.73 -15.06 1.53
C ALA A 49 -5.71 -14.64 0.42
N GLU A 50 -5.99 -13.35 0.31
CA GLU A 50 -6.88 -12.77 -0.72
C GLU A 50 -6.22 -12.68 -2.11
N LYS A 51 -4.94 -13.07 -2.24
CA LYS A 51 -4.13 -12.90 -3.47
C LYS A 51 -4.17 -11.47 -4.02
N ARG A 52 -4.34 -10.47 -3.15
CA ARG A 52 -4.38 -9.06 -3.56
C ARG A 52 -2.98 -8.55 -3.86
N ALA A 53 -2.86 -7.82 -4.97
CA ALA A 53 -1.61 -7.15 -5.32
C ALA A 53 -1.39 -5.91 -4.44
N TRP A 54 -0.37 -5.95 -3.60
CA TRP A 54 0.05 -4.79 -2.80
C TRP A 54 0.86 -3.79 -3.64
N LYS A 55 0.68 -2.49 -3.37
CA LYS A 55 1.46 -1.39 -3.99
C LYS A 55 2.26 -0.68 -2.88
N CYS A 56 3.50 -0.30 -3.15
CA CYS A 56 4.30 0.52 -2.21
C CYS A 56 3.82 1.96 -2.17
N GLY A 57 4.19 2.71 -1.13
CA GLY A 57 3.83 4.12 -0.96
C GLY A 57 4.03 4.96 -2.23
N SER A 58 5.19 4.83 -2.89
CA SER A 58 5.49 5.57 -4.13
C SER A 58 4.63 5.17 -5.34
N CYS A 59 4.11 3.95 -5.38
CA CYS A 59 3.19 3.48 -6.42
C CYS A 59 1.71 3.69 -6.05
N ARG A 60 1.43 3.99 -4.77
CA ARG A 60 0.08 4.33 -4.27
C ARG A 60 -0.22 5.80 -4.52
N THR A 61 0.76 6.68 -4.40
CA THR A 61 0.58 8.09 -4.75
C THR A 61 0.40 8.22 -6.26
N PRO A 62 -0.76 8.72 -6.74
CA PRO A 62 -0.82 9.23 -8.10
C PRO A 62 0.16 10.39 -8.16
N LEU A 63 1.19 10.28 -9.00
CA LEU A 63 2.05 11.42 -9.33
C LEU A 63 1.12 12.52 -9.88
N ALA A 64 0.82 13.52 -9.06
CA ALA A 64 0.55 14.84 -9.60
C ALA A 64 1.85 15.24 -10.32
N SER A 65 1.86 15.04 -11.63
CA SER A 65 3.03 15.28 -12.46
C SER A 65 3.49 16.72 -12.30
N PRO A 66 4.80 16.96 -12.26
CA PRO A 66 5.36 17.89 -13.22
C PRO A 66 6.14 17.09 -14.26
N LEU A 67 5.87 17.41 -15.53
CA LEU A 67 6.52 16.84 -16.69
C LEU A 67 8.03 16.65 -16.46
N SER A 68 8.52 15.44 -16.69
CA SER A 68 9.90 15.25 -17.11
C SER A 68 9.90 14.33 -18.32
N THR A 69 9.99 15.02 -19.45
CA THR A 69 10.17 14.57 -20.81
C THR A 69 11.43 13.70 -20.92
N ARG A 70 11.30 12.43 -21.27
CA ARG A 70 11.84 11.84 -22.53
C ARG A 70 11.68 10.32 -22.57
N SER A 71 11.16 9.87 -23.72
CA SER A 71 11.34 8.57 -24.37
C SER A 71 10.59 7.36 -23.81
N GLY A 72 9.62 6.86 -24.60
CA GLY A 72 9.31 5.43 -24.66
C GLY A 72 7.83 5.06 -24.71
N VAL A 73 7.19 5.28 -25.86
CA VAL A 73 6.09 4.49 -26.48
C VAL A 73 5.30 3.47 -25.63
N ALA A 74 3.98 3.68 -25.51
CA ALA A 74 2.92 2.84 -26.11
C ALA A 74 1.65 2.69 -25.24
N GLY A 75 0.49 2.99 -25.84
CA GLY A 75 -0.81 2.34 -25.55
C GLY A 75 -1.60 2.87 -24.35
N ARG A 76 -2.44 3.90 -24.53
CA ARG A 76 -3.89 3.81 -24.81
C ARG A 76 -4.75 3.07 -23.76
N ARG A 77 -5.61 3.90 -23.13
CA ARG A 77 -6.98 3.65 -22.67
C ARG A 77 -7.18 2.63 -21.53
N SER A 78 -7.49 3.18 -20.36
CA SER A 78 -8.54 2.62 -19.50
C SER A 78 -9.24 3.76 -18.76
N ILE A 79 -10.49 3.94 -19.12
CA ILE A 79 -11.53 4.77 -18.53
C ILE A 79 -11.71 4.40 -17.05
N LEU A 80 -11.94 5.42 -16.22
CA LEU A 80 -12.66 5.42 -14.92
C LEU A 80 -12.45 4.21 -13.97
N MET A 81 -11.75 4.43 -12.86
CA MET A 81 -11.97 3.73 -11.57
C MET A 81 -11.32 4.58 -10.46
N SER A 82 -12.02 5.57 -9.92
CA SER A 82 -12.88 5.47 -8.72
C SER A 82 -12.18 6.04 -7.47
N GLN A 83 -12.47 7.31 -7.19
CA GLN A 83 -13.06 7.88 -5.95
C GLN A 83 -13.13 7.08 -4.62
N LEU A 84 -12.29 6.07 -4.35
CA LEU A 84 -12.49 5.15 -3.22
C LEU A 84 -11.43 5.24 -2.10
N ILE A 85 -10.90 6.43 -1.79
CA ILE A 85 -10.01 6.60 -0.61
C ILE A 85 -10.42 7.78 0.30
N ASN A 86 -11.53 8.47 0.04
CA ASN A 86 -11.90 9.67 0.81
C ASN A 86 -13.35 9.64 1.35
N ASP A 87 -13.81 8.49 1.84
CA ASP A 87 -15.17 8.37 2.42
C ASP A 87 -15.22 7.68 3.81
N GLN A 88 -14.09 7.20 4.35
CA GLN A 88 -14.08 6.54 5.68
C GLN A 88 -13.93 7.51 6.86
N SER A 89 -13.53 8.76 6.64
CA SER A 89 -13.34 9.73 7.73
C SER A 89 -14.66 10.34 8.22
N ASP A 90 -15.63 10.50 7.32
CA ASP A 90 -16.94 11.06 7.66
C ASP A 90 -17.78 10.10 8.50
N VAL A 91 -17.79 8.80 8.18
CA VAL A 91 -18.53 7.78 8.95
C VAL A 91 -18.01 7.67 10.39
N ILE A 92 -16.69 7.75 10.60
CA ILE A 92 -16.10 7.71 11.95
C ILE A 92 -16.48 8.97 12.76
N THR A 93 -16.62 10.11 12.09
CA THR A 93 -16.99 11.38 12.74
C THR A 93 -18.46 11.39 13.14
N GLU A 94 -19.35 10.92 12.26
CA GLU A 94 -20.78 10.78 12.55
C GLU A 94 -21.03 9.76 13.67
N LEU A 95 -20.35 8.62 13.67
CA LEU A 95 -20.49 7.62 14.73
C LEU A 95 -20.06 8.17 16.11
N LYS A 96 -19.02 9.01 16.15
CA LYS A 96 -18.58 9.68 17.39
C LYS A 96 -19.58 10.73 17.85
N SER A 97 -20.26 11.42 16.94
CA SER A 97 -21.29 12.42 17.26
C SER A 97 -22.51 11.75 17.91
N LEU A 98 -23.00 10.66 17.33
CA LEU A 98 -24.15 9.90 17.85
C LEU A 98 -23.89 9.30 19.25
N ILE A 99 -22.68 8.79 19.50
CA ILE A 99 -22.30 8.27 20.82
C ILE A 99 -22.37 9.35 21.90
N ARG A 100 -21.99 10.60 21.58
CA ARG A 100 -22.08 11.72 22.53
C ARG A 100 -23.53 12.06 22.86
N GLN A 101 -24.42 12.07 21.86
CA GLN A 101 -25.83 12.38 22.08
C GLN A 101 -26.51 11.37 23.02
N LEU A 102 -26.17 10.08 22.89
CA LEU A 102 -26.68 9.03 23.77
C LEU A 102 -26.13 9.11 25.21
N GLN A 103 -25.00 9.80 25.43
CA GLN A 103 -24.43 10.01 26.77
C GLN A 103 -25.05 11.20 27.51
N ASP A 104 -25.69 12.13 26.81
CA ASP A 104 -26.36 13.30 27.41
C ASP A 104 -27.84 13.03 27.77
N GLU A 105 -28.45 11.95 27.24
CA GLU A 105 -29.85 11.57 27.50
C GLU A 105 -30.05 10.61 28.69
N ASN A 106 -29.02 10.32 29.49
CA ASN A 106 -29.07 9.45 30.67
C ASN A 106 -28.30 10.02 31.87
#